data_AF-A0A2G5SQX6-F1
#
_entry.id   AF-A0A2G5SQX6-F1
#
_cell.length_a   1.000
_cell.length_b   1.000
_cell.length_c   1.000
_cell.angle_alpha   90.00
_cell.angle_beta   90.00
_cell.angle_gamma   90.00
#
_symmetry.space_group_name_H-M   'P 1'
#
loop_
_entity.id
_entity.type
_entity.pdbx_description
1 polymer ?
#
loop_
_entity_poly.entity_id
_entity_poly.type
_entity_poly.pdbx_seq_one_letter_code
_entity_poly.pdbx_strand_id
1 'polypeptide(L)'
;MQISAYTISYALIYLYDFMEKVEVEDIIYADTDSIVYSIPDGEEDPLENSIGDLKRMNPVIISVQLKLRGDEGGGVQVIVDPQAQTEVEKLKRTLELRGKRMTAMQKRIEILENVQRELDRRIGNLQAEARVHQAVIEGLQEQTNRDADVIDFLHKEQLAYEGSRLCSVCQYRYDSAARTPHVLDCGHAVCGPCLDRLIIPPPPNQTVDLVLRCPVCRKIVYVYPARSRVVFSMIPGVLPVPPRDLDI
;
A
#
# COMPACT_ATOMS: atom_id res chain seq x y z
N MET A 1 70.03 -4.88 11.26
CA MET A 1 68.58 -5.04 11.42
C MET A 1 67.89 -4.21 10.36
N GLN A 2 67.23 -4.87 9.41
CA GLN A 2 66.46 -4.22 8.34
C GLN A 2 64.98 -4.20 8.76
N ILE A 3 64.28 -3.07 8.59
CA ILE A 3 62.88 -2.91 9.03
C ILE A 3 61.99 -2.74 7.80
N SER A 4 60.94 -3.56 7.70
CA SER A 4 60.00 -3.59 6.58
C SER A 4 58.58 -3.23 7.06
N ALA A 5 57.78 -2.57 6.19
CA ALA A 5 56.42 -2.10 6.50
C ALA A 5 55.41 -2.42 5.39
N TYR A 6 54.21 -2.89 5.75
CA TYR A 6 53.16 -3.37 4.83
C TYR A 6 51.76 -2.90 5.22
N THR A 7 50.78 -2.89 4.30
CA THR A 7 49.39 -2.44 4.55
C THR A 7 48.29 -3.53 4.41
N ILE A 8 47.33 -3.63 5.34
CA ILE A 8 46.44 -4.82 5.52
C ILE A 8 45.01 -4.73 4.93
N SER A 9 44.72 -3.77 4.05
CA SER A 9 43.35 -3.24 3.89
C SER A 9 42.22 -4.16 3.37
N TYR A 10 42.42 -5.42 2.96
CA TYR A 10 41.31 -6.31 2.53
C TYR A 10 41.46 -7.82 2.80
N ALA A 11 42.18 -8.23 3.84
CA ALA A 11 42.51 -9.64 4.04
C ALA A 11 42.29 -10.11 5.49
N LEU A 12 41.04 -10.42 5.85
CA LEU A 12 40.65 -11.03 7.13
C LEU A 12 41.20 -12.48 7.30
N ILE A 13 42.04 -12.98 6.39
CA ILE A 13 42.46 -14.40 6.30
C ILE A 13 43.99 -14.58 6.34
N TYR A 14 44.81 -13.53 6.17
CA TYR A 14 46.27 -13.69 6.01
C TYR A 14 47.12 -13.36 7.24
N LEU A 15 46.50 -13.06 8.39
CA LEU A 15 47.24 -12.73 9.61
C LEU A 15 47.96 -13.94 10.23
N TYR A 16 47.42 -15.15 10.08
CA TYR A 16 48.05 -16.37 10.61
C TYR A 16 49.31 -16.75 9.82
N ASP A 17 49.26 -16.70 8.49
CA ASP A 17 50.41 -17.02 7.63
C ASP A 17 51.53 -15.98 7.80
N PHE A 18 51.17 -14.72 8.09
CA PHE A 18 52.12 -13.69 8.52
C PHE A 18 52.80 -14.06 9.85
N MET A 19 52.02 -14.42 10.88
CA MET A 19 52.54 -14.79 12.20
C MET A 19 53.32 -16.12 12.22
N GLU A 20 53.16 -16.98 11.21
CA GLU A 20 53.97 -18.20 11.06
C GLU A 20 55.32 -17.94 10.40
N LYS A 21 55.39 -16.96 9.49
CA LYS A 21 56.60 -16.64 8.73
C LYS A 21 57.48 -15.59 9.38
N VAL A 22 56.87 -14.76 10.23
CA VAL A 22 57.54 -13.72 11.01
C VAL A 22 57.34 -14.07 12.48
N GLU A 23 58.43 -14.32 13.21
CA GLU A 23 58.37 -14.64 14.63
C GLU A 23 57.77 -13.46 15.41
N VAL A 24 57.04 -13.76 16.48
CA VAL A 24 56.26 -12.75 17.21
C VAL A 24 57.16 -11.70 17.85
N GLU A 25 58.37 -12.09 18.24
CA GLU A 25 59.38 -11.20 18.80
C GLU A 25 59.92 -10.19 17.79
N ASP A 26 59.79 -10.50 16.50
CA ASP A 26 60.25 -9.66 15.40
C ASP A 26 59.16 -8.69 14.90
N ILE A 27 57.93 -8.78 15.39
CA ILE A 27 56.84 -7.87 15.02
C ILE A 27 56.91 -6.61 15.90
N ILE A 28 57.09 -5.47 15.25
CA ILE A 28 57.38 -4.19 15.91
C ILE A 28 56.10 -3.36 16.10
N TYR A 29 55.18 -3.39 15.14
CA TYR A 29 53.94 -2.60 15.20
C TYR A 29 52.85 -3.17 14.28
N ALA A 30 51.60 -3.15 14.70
CA ALA A 30 50.44 -3.53 13.88
C ALA A 30 49.23 -2.61 14.17
N ASP A 31 48.65 -2.04 13.12
CA ASP A 31 47.40 -1.28 13.10
C ASP A 31 46.49 -1.79 11.95
N THR A 32 45.22 -1.39 11.96
CA THR A 32 44.18 -1.78 11.01
C THR A 32 44.58 -1.76 9.54
N ASP A 33 45.50 -0.89 9.15
CA ASP A 33 45.96 -0.77 7.79
C ASP A 33 47.48 -0.90 7.63
N SER A 34 48.26 -1.20 8.69
CA SER A 34 49.73 -1.28 8.61
C SER A 34 50.39 -2.30 9.56
N ILE A 35 51.43 -3.02 9.13
CA ILE A 35 52.28 -3.88 10.00
C ILE A 35 53.76 -3.58 9.72
N VAL A 36 54.57 -3.53 10.77
CA VAL A 36 56.02 -3.32 10.75
C VAL A 36 56.72 -4.42 11.53
N TYR A 37 57.78 -5.01 10.98
CA TYR A 37 58.57 -6.07 11.61
C TYR A 37 60.07 -5.94 11.27
N SER A 38 60.92 -6.58 12.08
CA SER A 38 62.37 -6.65 11.90
C SER A 38 62.80 -7.90 11.15
N ILE A 39 63.88 -7.76 10.38
CA ILE A 39 64.60 -8.87 9.77
C ILE A 39 65.99 -8.97 10.42
N PRO A 40 66.35 -10.14 10.99
CA PRO A 40 67.67 -10.40 11.55
C PRO A 40 68.80 -10.24 10.52
N ASP A 41 69.99 -9.83 10.99
CA ASP A 41 71.11 -9.52 10.09
C ASP A 41 71.69 -10.78 9.42
N GLY A 42 71.61 -10.83 8.09
CA GLY A 42 72.13 -11.93 7.26
C GLY A 42 71.06 -12.88 6.73
N GLU A 43 69.78 -12.66 7.06
CA GLU A 43 68.64 -13.43 6.54
C GLU A 43 67.87 -12.72 5.43
N GLU A 44 67.19 -13.48 4.57
CA GLU A 44 66.34 -12.98 3.47
C GLU A 44 64.94 -12.61 3.99
N ASP A 45 64.27 -11.63 3.37
CA ASP A 45 62.95 -11.17 3.83
C ASP A 45 61.91 -12.31 3.67
N PRO A 46 61.29 -12.79 4.77
CA PRO A 46 60.35 -13.91 4.72
C PRO A 46 59.10 -13.64 3.88
N LEU A 47 58.84 -12.37 3.51
CA LEU A 47 57.70 -11.96 2.67
C LEU A 47 58.09 -11.47 1.27
N GLU A 48 59.37 -11.60 0.86
CA GLU A 48 59.88 -11.07 -0.41
C GLU A 48 59.08 -11.55 -1.65
N ASN A 49 58.66 -12.80 -1.65
CA ASN A 49 57.90 -13.42 -2.75
C ASN A 49 56.38 -13.26 -2.63
N SER A 50 55.88 -12.79 -1.48
CA SER A 50 54.45 -12.52 -1.24
C SER A 50 54.01 -11.14 -1.79
N ILE A 51 54.96 -10.31 -2.19
CA ILE A 51 54.76 -8.98 -2.82
C ILE A 51 54.10 -9.07 -4.20
N GLY A 52 54.09 -10.23 -4.85
CA GLY A 52 53.53 -10.44 -6.19
C GLY A 52 52.09 -9.94 -6.36
N ASP A 53 51.27 -10.07 -5.31
CA ASP A 53 49.87 -9.62 -5.30
C ASP A 53 49.70 -8.17 -4.81
N LEU A 54 50.73 -7.59 -4.17
CA LEU A 54 50.75 -6.21 -3.63
C LEU A 54 51.39 -5.17 -4.57
N LYS A 55 51.89 -5.55 -5.75
CA LYS A 55 52.35 -4.62 -6.82
C LYS A 55 51.27 -3.66 -7.36
N ARG A 56 50.04 -3.69 -6.84
CA ARG A 56 48.99 -2.78 -7.30
C ARG A 56 49.06 -1.37 -6.70
N MET A 57 49.65 -1.11 -5.52
CA MET A 57 49.77 0.26 -4.98
C MET A 57 51.02 0.42 -4.08
N ASN A 58 51.65 1.60 -4.13
CA ASN A 58 53.09 1.90 -3.96
C ASN A 58 53.52 2.42 -2.55
N PRO A 59 54.73 2.10 -2.01
CA PRO A 59 55.31 2.84 -0.86
C PRO A 59 56.72 3.44 -1.07
N VAL A 60 57.10 4.38 -0.20
CA VAL A 60 58.39 5.13 -0.14
C VAL A 60 59.14 4.79 1.17
N ILE A 61 60.47 4.64 1.15
CA ILE A 61 61.35 4.22 2.28
C ILE A 61 62.34 5.33 2.68
N ILE A 62 62.69 5.47 3.98
CA ILE A 62 63.81 6.30 4.49
C ILE A 62 64.64 5.51 5.53
N SER A 63 65.98 5.60 5.49
CA SER A 63 66.93 4.88 6.36
C SER A 63 67.90 5.81 7.13
N VAL A 64 68.36 5.40 8.32
CA VAL A 64 69.40 6.10 9.11
C VAL A 64 70.37 5.08 9.77
N GLN A 65 71.68 5.35 9.73
CA GLN A 65 72.75 4.50 10.27
C GLN A 65 73.46 5.12 11.48
N LEU A 66 73.88 4.30 12.45
CA LEU A 66 74.73 4.69 13.59
C LEU A 66 75.90 3.71 13.77
N LYS A 67 77.07 4.25 14.14
CA LYS A 67 78.37 3.55 14.25
C LYS A 67 78.91 3.77 15.67
N LEU A 68 79.36 2.71 16.35
CA LEU A 68 79.90 2.80 17.71
C LEU A 68 81.40 2.50 17.76
N ARG A 69 82.12 3.25 18.60
CA ARG A 69 83.46 2.94 19.13
C ARG A 69 83.40 3.16 20.65
N GLY A 70 83.89 2.20 21.43
CA GLY A 70 83.80 2.18 22.89
C GLY A 70 84.78 3.10 23.61
N ASP A 71 84.45 3.49 24.84
CA ASP A 71 85.19 3.11 26.06
C ASP A 71 84.43 3.55 27.33
N GLU A 72 84.95 3.05 28.45
CA GLU A 72 84.46 2.90 29.83
C GLU A 72 83.79 4.11 30.54
N GLY A 73 82.83 3.78 31.42
CA GLY A 73 82.44 4.57 32.59
C GLY A 73 81.32 5.60 32.40
N GLY A 74 80.11 5.31 32.91
CA GLY A 74 79.07 6.32 33.04
C GLY A 74 77.71 5.75 33.42
N GLY A 75 77.11 6.28 34.49
CA GLY A 75 75.77 5.89 34.93
C GLY A 75 74.72 6.07 33.82
N VAL A 76 73.79 5.11 33.74
CA VAL A 76 72.67 5.15 32.80
C VAL A 76 71.71 6.24 33.27
N GLN A 77 71.76 7.41 32.65
CA GLN A 77 70.69 8.40 32.75
C GLN A 77 69.71 8.12 31.61
N VAL A 78 68.53 7.60 31.96
CA VAL A 78 67.44 7.41 31.01
C VAL A 78 66.92 8.80 30.62
N ILE A 79 67.46 9.35 29.53
CA ILE A 79 66.93 10.55 28.90
C ILE A 79 65.73 10.08 28.09
N VAL A 80 64.53 10.24 28.66
CA VAL A 80 63.30 10.01 27.92
C VAL A 80 63.26 11.01 26.78
N ASP A 81 63.15 10.51 25.54
CA ASP A 81 63.13 11.36 24.34
C ASP A 81 62.00 12.40 24.46
N PRO A 82 62.32 13.70 24.55
CA PRO A 82 61.33 14.76 24.64
C PRO A 82 60.36 14.74 23.45
N GLN A 83 60.80 14.29 22.26
CA GLN A 83 59.93 14.15 21.10
C GLN A 83 58.88 13.06 21.30
N ALA A 84 59.26 11.89 21.83
CA ALA A 84 58.33 10.81 22.13
C ALA A 84 57.28 11.22 23.18
N GLN A 85 57.67 11.98 24.21
CA GLN A 85 56.72 12.52 25.19
C GLN A 85 55.72 13.49 24.54
N THR A 86 56.18 14.37 23.65
CA THR A 86 55.28 15.28 22.93
C THR A 86 54.33 14.58 21.95
N GLU A 87 54.74 13.47 21.34
CA GLU A 87 53.87 12.67 20.46
C GLU A 87 52.80 11.93 21.24
N VAL A 88 53.16 11.29 22.36
CA VAL A 88 52.20 10.63 23.27
C VAL A 88 51.16 11.64 23.78
N GLU A 89 51.58 12.86 24.09
CA GLU A 89 50.66 13.89 24.56
C GLU A 89 49.73 14.42 23.47
N LYS A 90 50.20 14.51 22.21
CA LYS A 90 49.34 14.80 21.03
C LYS A 90 48.33 13.69 20.78
N LEU A 91 48.75 12.42 20.86
CA LEU A 91 47.88 11.25 20.71
C LEU A 91 46.81 11.22 21.80
N LYS A 92 47.19 11.48 23.06
CA LYS A 92 46.25 11.56 24.18
C LYS A 92 45.17 12.63 23.96
N ARG A 93 45.55 13.84 23.50
CA ARG A 93 44.58 14.88 23.13
C ARG A 93 43.66 14.46 21.99
N THR A 94 44.18 13.75 21.00
CA THR A 94 43.40 13.25 19.86
C THR A 94 42.40 12.19 20.29
N LEU A 95 42.81 11.27 21.17
CA LEU A 95 41.94 10.24 21.75
C LEU A 95 40.82 10.87 22.60
N GLU A 96 41.14 11.87 23.42
CA GLU A 96 40.17 12.64 24.20
C GLU A 96 39.14 13.34 23.30
N LEU A 97 39.60 13.95 22.19
CA LEU A 97 38.71 14.56 21.19
C LEU A 97 37.81 13.51 20.52
N ARG A 98 38.32 12.33 20.17
CA ARG A 98 37.52 11.21 19.65
C ARG A 98 36.48 10.74 20.68
N GLY A 99 36.84 10.62 21.96
CA GLY A 99 35.91 10.27 23.04
C GLY A 99 34.77 11.30 23.21
N LYS A 100 35.09 12.59 23.14
CA LYS A 100 34.08 13.67 23.15
C LYS A 100 33.15 13.61 21.92
N ARG A 101 33.68 13.27 20.74
CA ARG A 101 32.87 13.07 19.52
C ARG A 101 31.96 11.85 19.63
N MET A 102 32.47 10.73 20.15
CA MET A 102 31.69 9.50 20.36
C MET A 102 30.51 9.75 21.32
N THR A 103 30.76 10.41 22.46
CA THR A 103 29.69 10.74 23.42
C THR A 103 28.66 11.70 22.84
N ALA A 104 29.07 12.68 22.03
CA ALA A 104 28.15 13.55 21.31
C ALA A 104 27.31 12.79 20.27
N MET A 105 27.90 11.81 19.59
CA MET A 105 27.20 10.93 18.65
C MET A 105 26.21 10.00 19.36
N GLN A 106 26.58 9.43 20.50
CA GLN A 106 25.70 8.62 21.35
C GLN A 106 24.43 9.39 21.74
N LYS A 107 24.59 10.65 22.17
CA LYS A 107 23.46 11.53 22.51
C LYS A 107 22.55 11.82 21.31
N ARG A 108 23.11 11.94 20.10
CA ARG A 108 22.32 12.10 18.88
C ARG A 108 21.50 10.86 18.56
N ILE A 109 22.09 9.67 18.73
CA ILE A 109 21.38 8.40 18.52
C ILE A 109 20.18 8.30 19.46
N GLU A 110 20.37 8.59 20.75
CA GLU A 110 19.29 8.58 21.74
C GLU A 110 18.14 9.53 21.38
N ILE A 111 18.46 10.74 20.88
CA ILE A 111 17.45 11.70 20.41
C ILE A 111 16.69 11.14 19.20
N LEU A 112 17.39 10.54 18.24
CA LEU A 112 16.77 9.97 17.05
C LEU A 112 15.85 8.79 17.39
N GLU A 113 16.26 7.92 18.32
CA GLU A 113 15.43 6.84 18.83
C GLU A 113 14.16 7.36 19.52
N ASN A 114 14.26 8.46 20.29
CA ASN A 114 13.09 9.10 20.90
C ASN A 114 12.13 9.66 19.84
N VAL A 115 12.67 10.34 18.83
CA VAL A 115 11.86 10.89 17.72
C VAL A 115 11.18 9.76 16.95
N GLN A 116 11.89 8.68 16.67
CA GLN A 116 11.35 7.53 15.95
C GLN A 116 10.20 6.88 16.72
N ARG A 117 10.35 6.68 18.04
CA ARG A 117 9.27 6.17 18.90
C ARG A 117 8.02 7.05 18.87
N GLU A 118 8.18 8.37 18.88
CA GLU A 118 7.05 9.29 18.80
C GLU A 118 6.38 9.28 17.42
N LEU A 119 7.16 9.14 16.34
CA LEU A 119 6.62 8.96 15.00
C LEU A 119 5.81 7.67 14.89
N ASP A 120 6.32 6.55 15.41
CA ASP A 120 5.61 5.26 15.41
C ASP A 120 4.28 5.36 16.17
N ARG A 121 4.28 6.08 17.30
CA ARG A 121 3.05 6.36 18.07
C ARG A 121 2.04 7.14 17.25
N ARG A 122 2.48 8.18 16.52
CA ARG A 122 1.61 9.00 15.65
C ARG A 122 1.06 8.19 14.49
N ILE A 123 1.89 7.35 13.87
CA ILE A 123 1.47 6.44 12.80
C ILE A 123 0.36 5.51 13.32
N GLY A 124 0.55 4.92 14.50
CA GLY A 124 -0.47 4.08 15.13
C GLY A 124 -1.80 4.81 15.34
N ASN A 125 -1.77 6.05 15.82
CA ASN A 125 -2.97 6.86 16.01
C ASN A 125 -3.68 7.15 14.68
N LEU A 126 -2.93 7.60 13.66
CA LEU A 126 -3.49 7.88 12.33
C LEU A 126 -4.08 6.63 11.68
N GLN A 127 -3.45 5.47 11.87
CA GLN A 127 -3.99 4.20 11.39
C GLN A 127 -5.29 3.82 12.09
N ALA A 128 -5.42 4.09 13.39
CA ALA A 128 -6.67 3.87 14.12
C ALA A 128 -7.78 4.81 13.63
N GLU A 129 -7.48 6.10 13.45
CA GLU A 129 -8.42 7.08 12.88
C GLU A 129 -8.87 6.69 11.46
N ALA A 130 -7.92 6.28 10.61
CA ALA A 130 -8.22 5.83 9.25
C ALA A 130 -9.17 4.62 9.23
N ARG A 131 -9.04 3.68 10.17
CA ARG A 131 -9.96 2.54 10.30
C ARG A 131 -11.38 2.99 10.68
N VAL A 132 -11.49 3.95 11.59
CA VAL A 132 -12.80 4.51 11.97
C VAL A 132 -13.45 5.21 10.79
N HIS A 133 -12.71 6.06 10.08
CA HIS A 133 -13.21 6.73 8.88
C HIS A 133 -13.64 5.73 7.79
N GLN A 134 -12.87 4.66 7.58
CA GLN A 134 -13.21 3.61 6.64
C GLN A 134 -14.54 2.92 6.99
N ALA A 135 -14.74 2.56 8.26
CA ALA A 135 -16.00 1.96 8.71
C ALA A 135 -17.20 2.91 8.52
N VAL A 136 -17.00 4.22 8.76
CA VAL A 136 -18.04 5.23 8.51
C VAL A 136 -18.37 5.34 7.02
N ILE A 137 -17.37 5.33 6.14
CA ILE A 137 -17.58 5.38 4.68
C ILE A 137 -18.39 4.17 4.23
N GLU A 138 -18.03 2.97 4.68
CA GLU A 138 -18.74 1.73 4.35
C GLU A 138 -20.20 1.78 4.80
N GLY A 139 -20.46 2.25 6.02
CA GLY A 139 -21.83 2.43 6.52
C GLY A 139 -22.65 3.44 5.71
N LEU A 140 -22.03 4.57 5.31
CA LEU A 140 -22.68 5.56 4.46
C LEU A 140 -22.95 5.03 3.04
N GLN A 141 -22.06 4.23 2.49
CA GLN A 141 -22.26 3.57 1.19
C GLN A 141 -23.42 2.58 1.25
N GLU A 142 -23.49 1.76 2.30
CA GLU A 142 -24.61 0.83 2.50
C GLU A 142 -25.95 1.58 2.65
N GLN A 143 -25.96 2.68 3.40
CA GLN A 143 -27.14 3.54 3.49
C GLN A 143 -27.52 4.15 2.14
N THR A 144 -26.55 4.66 1.38
CA THR A 144 -26.79 5.23 0.03
C THR A 144 -27.38 4.20 -0.92
N ASN A 145 -26.90 2.96 -0.87
CA ASN A 145 -27.44 1.88 -1.69
C ASN A 145 -28.90 1.55 -1.32
N ARG A 146 -29.22 1.51 -0.02
CA ARG A 146 -30.60 1.33 0.46
C ARG A 146 -31.51 2.47 0.01
N ASP A 147 -31.05 3.72 0.13
CA ASP A 147 -31.82 4.88 -0.31
C ASP A 147 -32.06 4.85 -1.83
N ALA A 148 -31.07 4.41 -2.62
CA ALA A 148 -31.21 4.25 -4.06
C ALA A 148 -32.28 3.20 -4.43
N ASP A 149 -32.32 2.06 -3.73
CA ASP A 149 -33.34 1.03 -3.94
C ASP A 149 -34.75 1.55 -3.63
N VAL A 150 -34.90 2.35 -2.57
CA VAL A 150 -36.17 3.00 -2.22
C VAL A 150 -36.60 4.00 -3.30
N ILE A 151 -35.67 4.84 -3.78
CA ILE A 151 -35.95 5.81 -4.84
C ILE A 151 -36.39 5.11 -6.12
N ASP A 152 -35.71 4.05 -6.53
CA ASP A 152 -36.06 3.26 -7.72
C ASP A 152 -37.43 2.59 -7.57
N PHE A 153 -37.74 2.04 -6.39
CA PHE A 153 -39.07 1.51 -6.08
C PHE A 153 -40.17 2.57 -6.24
N LEU A 154 -40.03 3.73 -5.60
CA LEU A 154 -41.00 4.82 -5.67
C LEU A 154 -41.17 5.34 -7.10
N HIS A 155 -40.07 5.42 -7.86
CA HIS A 155 -40.12 5.79 -9.26
C HIS A 155 -40.93 4.79 -10.10
N LYS A 156 -40.68 3.49 -9.93
CA LYS A 156 -41.43 2.43 -10.61
C LYS A 156 -42.90 2.41 -10.21
N GLU A 157 -43.20 2.65 -8.94
CA GLU A 157 -44.56 2.77 -8.44
C GLU A 157 -45.28 3.94 -9.14
N GLN A 158 -44.65 5.12 -9.18
CA GLN A 158 -45.20 6.29 -9.88
C GLN A 158 -45.46 5.99 -11.36
N LEU A 159 -44.51 5.39 -12.07
CA LEU A 159 -44.67 5.00 -13.47
C LEU A 159 -45.84 4.03 -13.66
N ALA A 160 -46.03 3.07 -12.76
CA ALA A 160 -47.15 2.15 -12.79
C ALA A 160 -48.49 2.89 -12.64
N TYR A 161 -48.60 3.83 -11.70
CA TYR A 161 -49.80 4.67 -11.52
C TYR A 161 -50.08 5.60 -12.70
N GLU A 162 -49.04 6.17 -13.31
CA GLU A 162 -49.20 6.98 -14.51
C GLU A 162 -49.66 6.14 -15.70
N GLY A 163 -49.08 4.95 -15.87
CA GLY A 163 -49.46 3.99 -16.90
C GLY A 163 -50.89 3.46 -16.74
N SER A 164 -51.37 3.24 -15.50
CA SER A 164 -52.74 2.77 -15.26
C SER A 164 -53.82 3.76 -15.68
N ARG A 165 -53.47 5.06 -15.82
CA ARG A 165 -54.35 6.13 -16.29
C ARG A 165 -54.43 6.20 -17.81
N LEU A 166 -53.70 5.35 -18.54
CA LEU A 166 -53.63 5.32 -20.00
C LEU A 166 -54.34 4.10 -20.57
N CYS A 167 -54.92 4.26 -21.75
CA CYS A 167 -55.46 3.14 -22.52
C CYS A 167 -54.33 2.25 -23.06
N SER A 168 -54.41 0.93 -22.83
CA SER A 168 -53.39 -0.02 -23.28
C SER A 168 -53.27 -0.17 -24.80
N VAL A 169 -54.17 0.45 -25.56
CA VAL A 169 -54.24 0.38 -27.03
C VAL A 169 -53.82 1.69 -27.66
N CYS A 170 -54.45 2.79 -27.27
CA CYS A 170 -54.21 4.11 -27.87
C CYS A 170 -53.33 5.05 -27.03
N GLN A 171 -52.93 4.64 -25.82
CA GLN A 171 -52.07 5.39 -24.90
C GLN A 171 -52.60 6.78 -24.48
N TYR A 172 -53.84 7.13 -24.85
CA TYR A 172 -54.52 8.33 -24.35
C TYR A 172 -54.98 8.14 -22.91
N ARG A 173 -55.04 9.25 -22.16
CA ARG A 173 -55.51 9.29 -20.77
C ARG A 173 -56.99 8.98 -20.65
N TYR A 174 -57.36 8.42 -19.50
CA TYR A 174 -58.74 8.24 -19.08
C TYR A 174 -59.26 9.50 -18.37
N ASP A 175 -59.57 10.55 -19.13
CA ASP A 175 -59.86 11.89 -18.60
C ASP A 175 -61.23 12.46 -19.01
N SER A 176 -62.01 11.70 -19.78
CA SER A 176 -63.27 12.16 -20.37
C SER A 176 -64.31 11.05 -20.37
N ALA A 177 -65.59 11.42 -20.44
CA ALA A 177 -66.69 10.46 -20.45
C ALA A 177 -66.61 9.47 -21.62
N ALA A 178 -66.07 9.89 -22.76
CA ALA A 178 -65.83 9.02 -23.92
C ALA A 178 -64.57 8.14 -23.75
N ARG A 179 -63.67 8.47 -22.83
CA ARG A 179 -62.43 7.73 -22.55
C ARG A 179 -62.43 7.26 -21.11
N THR A 180 -63.48 6.56 -20.70
CA THR A 180 -63.49 5.84 -19.43
C THR A 180 -62.82 4.47 -19.61
N PRO A 181 -62.14 3.94 -18.58
CA PRO A 181 -61.54 2.61 -18.64
C PRO A 181 -62.63 1.55 -18.51
N HIS A 182 -62.71 0.67 -19.51
CA HIS A 182 -63.53 -0.53 -19.50
C HIS A 182 -62.65 -1.72 -19.14
N VAL A 183 -62.82 -2.26 -17.94
CA VAL A 183 -62.09 -3.46 -17.51
C VAL A 183 -62.73 -4.69 -18.14
N LEU A 184 -61.91 -5.45 -18.86
CA LEU A 184 -62.22 -6.73 -19.46
C LEU A 184 -62.22 -7.84 -18.40
N ASP A 185 -62.85 -8.99 -18.68
CA ASP A 185 -62.88 -10.15 -17.75
C ASP A 185 -61.48 -10.67 -17.37
N CYS A 186 -60.48 -10.41 -18.19
CA CYS A 186 -59.09 -10.75 -17.91
C CYS A 186 -58.36 -9.75 -16.99
N GLY A 187 -59.04 -8.69 -16.53
CA GLY A 187 -58.52 -7.64 -15.65
C GLY A 187 -57.85 -6.45 -16.34
N HIS A 188 -57.66 -6.49 -17.67
CA HIS A 188 -57.05 -5.38 -18.41
C HIS A 188 -58.09 -4.34 -18.83
N ALA A 189 -57.69 -3.07 -18.92
CA ALA A 189 -58.57 -1.98 -19.29
C ALA A 189 -58.24 -1.38 -20.66
N VAL A 190 -59.29 -1.03 -21.40
CA VAL A 190 -59.22 -0.25 -22.64
C VAL A 190 -60.26 0.87 -22.61
N CYS A 191 -60.07 1.95 -23.38
CA CYS A 191 -61.11 3.00 -23.49
C CYS A 191 -62.27 2.54 -24.40
N GLY A 192 -63.46 3.12 -24.22
CA GLY A 192 -64.65 2.81 -25.04
C GLY A 192 -64.40 2.81 -26.57
N PRO A 193 -63.78 3.86 -27.14
CA PRO A 193 -63.47 3.90 -28.57
C PRO A 193 -62.54 2.78 -29.05
N CYS A 194 -61.64 2.30 -28.18
CA CYS A 194 -60.79 1.15 -28.48
C CYS A 194 -61.54 -0.16 -28.29
N LEU A 195 -62.44 -0.25 -27.31
CA LEU A 195 -63.31 -1.39 -27.10
C LEU A 195 -64.15 -1.67 -28.35
N ASP A 196 -64.85 -0.64 -28.86
CA ASP A 196 -65.71 -0.76 -30.05
C ASP A 196 -64.96 -1.25 -31.29
N ARG A 197 -63.70 -0.85 -31.45
CA ARG A 197 -62.83 -1.27 -32.56
C ARG A 197 -62.28 -2.69 -32.41
N LEU A 198 -62.18 -3.19 -31.19
CA LEU A 198 -61.59 -4.51 -30.89
C LEU A 198 -62.63 -5.62 -30.83
N ILE A 199 -63.91 -5.28 -30.69
CA ILE A 199 -65.01 -6.25 -30.73
C ILE A 199 -65.04 -6.93 -32.10
N ILE A 200 -65.06 -8.27 -32.07
CA ILE A 200 -65.24 -9.07 -33.27
C ILE A 200 -66.75 -9.18 -33.52
N PRO A 201 -67.27 -8.65 -34.65
CA PRO A 201 -68.70 -8.74 -34.93
C PRO A 201 -69.12 -10.20 -35.12
N PRO A 202 -70.25 -10.62 -34.56
CA PRO A 202 -70.73 -11.98 -34.72
C PRO A 202 -71.18 -12.23 -36.17
N PRO A 203 -71.12 -13.48 -36.64
CA PRO A 203 -71.65 -13.83 -37.96
C PRO A 203 -73.16 -13.50 -38.05
N PRO A 204 -73.64 -13.05 -39.22
CA PRO A 204 -75.06 -12.75 -39.40
C PRO A 204 -75.90 -14.00 -39.12
N ASN A 205 -76.95 -13.85 -38.31
CA ASN A 205 -77.90 -14.88 -37.84
C ASN A 205 -77.52 -15.70 -36.59
N GLN A 206 -76.56 -15.26 -35.78
CA GLN A 206 -76.37 -15.82 -34.43
C GLN A 206 -76.41 -14.73 -33.36
N THR A 207 -77.29 -14.90 -32.36
CA THR A 207 -77.27 -14.13 -31.11
C THR A 207 -76.20 -14.71 -30.19
N VAL A 208 -74.93 -14.52 -30.54
CA VAL A 208 -73.78 -14.93 -29.73
C VAL A 208 -73.18 -13.73 -29.02
N ASP A 209 -72.57 -14.01 -27.86
CA ASP A 209 -71.87 -13.04 -27.05
C ASP A 209 -70.76 -12.35 -27.86
N LEU A 210 -70.70 -11.02 -27.78
CA LEU A 210 -69.61 -10.25 -28.38
C LEU A 210 -68.31 -10.68 -27.73
N VAL A 211 -67.31 -11.04 -28.53
CA VAL A 211 -65.99 -11.45 -28.02
C VAL A 211 -64.91 -10.53 -28.55
N LEU A 212 -63.87 -10.33 -27.77
CA LEU A 212 -62.63 -9.73 -28.25
C LEU A 212 -61.42 -10.50 -27.74
N ARG A 213 -60.30 -10.34 -28.43
CA ARG A 213 -59.01 -10.81 -27.95
C ARG A 213 -58.31 -9.67 -27.23
N CYS A 214 -58.01 -9.85 -25.95
CA CYS A 214 -57.37 -8.81 -25.15
C CYS A 214 -56.02 -8.40 -25.78
N PRO A 215 -55.77 -7.10 -26.03
CA PRO A 215 -54.52 -6.64 -26.65
C PRO A 215 -53.30 -6.83 -25.73
N VAL A 216 -53.52 -6.96 -24.41
CA VAL A 216 -52.45 -7.11 -23.43
C VAL A 216 -52.09 -8.58 -23.21
N CYS A 217 -53.04 -9.42 -22.80
CA CYS A 217 -52.78 -10.82 -22.43
C CYS A 217 -53.24 -11.86 -23.47
N ARG A 218 -53.80 -11.43 -24.61
CA ARG A 218 -54.26 -12.28 -25.73
C ARG A 218 -55.34 -13.32 -25.41
N LYS A 219 -55.88 -13.31 -24.19
CA LYS A 219 -57.06 -14.12 -23.80
C LYS A 219 -58.31 -13.62 -24.53
N ILE A 220 -59.17 -14.56 -24.94
CA ILE A 220 -60.50 -14.24 -25.46
C ILE A 220 -61.37 -13.86 -24.26
N VAL A 221 -62.04 -12.72 -24.34
CA VAL A 221 -62.92 -12.19 -23.29
C VAL A 221 -64.28 -11.86 -23.89
N TYR A 222 -65.32 -12.02 -23.08
CA TYR A 222 -66.70 -11.79 -23.48
C TYR A 222 -67.09 -10.35 -23.10
N VAL A 223 -67.53 -9.59 -24.09
CA VAL A 223 -67.90 -8.18 -23.98
C VAL A 223 -69.41 -8.10 -23.85
N TYR A 224 -69.92 -8.38 -22.65
CA TYR A 224 -71.34 -8.16 -22.37
C TYR A 224 -71.59 -6.66 -22.10
N PRO A 225 -72.63 -6.03 -22.69
CA PRO A 225 -72.99 -4.64 -22.38
C PRO A 225 -73.34 -4.40 -20.90
N ALA A 226 -73.59 -5.47 -20.13
CA ALA A 226 -73.83 -5.42 -18.68
C ALA A 226 -72.60 -5.77 -17.81
N ARG A 227 -71.46 -6.20 -18.38
CA ARG A 227 -70.29 -6.69 -17.61
C ARG A 227 -68.97 -5.96 -17.86
N SER A 228 -68.82 -5.12 -18.90
CA SER A 228 -67.68 -4.21 -18.96
C SER A 228 -67.85 -3.18 -17.84
N ARG A 229 -67.16 -3.39 -16.71
CA ARG A 229 -67.25 -2.47 -15.58
C ARG A 229 -66.47 -1.22 -15.94
N VAL A 230 -67.21 -0.13 -16.15
CA VAL A 230 -66.63 1.20 -16.18
C VAL A 230 -66.13 1.50 -14.78
N VAL A 231 -64.84 1.81 -14.67
CA VAL A 231 -64.23 2.16 -13.40
C VAL A 231 -63.81 3.63 -13.44
N PHE A 232 -63.98 4.35 -12.34
CA PHE A 232 -63.58 5.76 -12.26
C PHE A 232 -62.19 5.93 -11.61
N SER A 233 -61.62 4.84 -11.10
CA SER A 233 -60.30 4.78 -10.48
C SER A 233 -59.56 3.54 -10.96
N MET A 234 -58.33 3.73 -11.46
CA MET A 234 -57.47 2.65 -11.92
C MET A 234 -56.26 2.54 -10.99
N ILE A 235 -56.19 1.43 -10.25
CA ILE A 235 -54.96 1.02 -9.55
C ILE A 235 -54.16 0.14 -10.54
N PRO A 236 -52.84 0.28 -10.61
CA PRO A 236 -52.01 -0.60 -11.43
C PRO A 236 -52.27 -2.07 -11.08
N GLY A 237 -52.43 -2.92 -12.10
CA GLY A 237 -52.66 -4.36 -11.88
C GLY A 237 -51.45 -5.08 -11.29
N VAL A 238 -50.25 -4.50 -11.39
CA VAL A 238 -49.00 -4.99 -10.81
C VAL A 238 -48.23 -3.79 -10.29
N LEU A 239 -48.03 -3.70 -8.98
CA LEU A 239 -47.11 -2.77 -8.34
C LEU A 239 -45.73 -3.45 -8.20
N PRO A 240 -44.62 -2.68 -8.23
CA PRO A 240 -43.32 -3.22 -7.90
C PRO A 240 -43.33 -3.80 -6.47
N VAL A 241 -42.49 -4.81 -6.23
CA VAL A 241 -42.33 -5.36 -4.88
C VAL A 241 -41.49 -4.36 -4.06
N PRO A 242 -41.94 -3.98 -2.86
CA PRO A 242 -41.18 -3.04 -2.04
C PRO A 242 -39.86 -3.66 -1.55
N PRO A 243 -38.81 -2.84 -1.37
CA PRO A 243 -37.58 -3.26 -0.69
C PRO A 243 -37.89 -3.78 0.71
N ARG A 244 -37.10 -4.74 1.21
CA ARG A 244 -37.32 -5.36 2.53
C ARG A 244 -37.22 -4.37 3.69
N ASP A 245 -36.44 -3.31 3.50
CA ASP A 245 -36.16 -2.31 4.51
C ASP A 245 -37.18 -1.15 4.48
N LEU A 246 -38.12 -1.19 3.53
CA LEU A 246 -39.22 -0.25 3.45
C LEU A 246 -40.38 -0.77 4.31
N ASP A 247 -40.46 -0.32 5.57
CA ASP A 247 -41.65 -0.54 6.39
C ASP A 247 -42.79 0.33 5.85
N ILE A 248 -43.85 -0.30 5.35
CA ILE A 248 -45.08 0.34 4.81
C ILE A 248 -46.25 0.11 5.75
#